data_AF-A0A1E3UF68-F1
#
_entry.id   AF-A0A1E3UF68-F1
#
_cell.length_a   1.000
_cell.length_b   1.000
_cell.length_c   1.000
_cell.angle_alpha   90.00
_cell.angle_beta   90.00
_cell.angle_gamma   90.00
#
_symmetry.space_group_name_H-M   'P 1'
#
loop_
_entity.id
_entity.type
_entity.pdbx_description
1 polymer ?
#
loop_
_entity_poly.entity_id
_entity_poly.type
_entity_poly.pdbx_seq_one_letter_code
_entity_poly.pdbx_strand_id
1 'polypeptide(L)'
;MRTKIRGICCVAVILCFILGPCIGFYRYCSMAARASCISAQGQIAKNLESTLNLLKVISEEPWMLPEDIPYQEKAERLDHYNEIWGYQMIRTVDTYGGVYRADHEEAVSNLNSREYIQNLWVTNEPQITDVFLAGADGKTLNYTVAVAVAGDAGNNGAVFAAIYDSEVRRALSAQPMHTILLGKKQQCMSGNDESLLGVNLESRLEGKKIFGEKLESVLLRVKNDDSGTIWFLDGFVPTCYAFRNVGLDSGWTILTSASYVDAAGELMPVIIISVTGILLSFAYFYIGKRTDSKMSGNTI
;
A
#
# COMPACT_ATOMS: atom_id res chain seq x y z
N MET A 1 49.64 0.86 30.74
CA MET A 1 48.51 -0.08 30.94
C MET A 1 47.18 0.65 31.14
N ARG A 2 47.09 1.63 32.08
CA ARG A 2 45.88 2.46 32.31
C ARG A 2 45.31 3.17 31.07
N THR A 3 46.17 3.72 30.21
CA THR A 3 45.77 4.42 28.96
C THR A 3 45.13 3.49 27.93
N LYS A 4 45.63 2.24 27.81
CA LYS A 4 45.04 1.22 26.91
C LYS A 4 43.66 0.78 27.39
N ILE A 5 43.50 0.55 28.69
CA ILE A 5 42.22 0.16 29.30
C ILE A 5 41.17 1.27 29.13
N ARG A 6 41.54 2.54 29.37
CA ARG A 6 40.66 3.69 29.11
C ARG A 6 40.24 3.80 27.65
N GLY A 7 41.16 3.62 26.71
CA GLY A 7 40.86 3.62 25.28
C GLY A 7 39.83 2.56 24.90
N ILE A 8 40.00 1.33 25.40
CA ILE A 8 39.06 0.22 25.15
C ILE A 8 37.68 0.53 25.74
N CYS A 9 37.60 1.03 26.98
CA CYS A 9 36.31 1.40 27.59
C CYS A 9 35.62 2.54 26.85
N CYS A 10 36.34 3.57 26.41
CA CYS A 10 35.77 4.67 25.63
C CYS A 10 35.20 4.18 24.28
N VAL A 11 35.93 3.31 23.58
CA VAL A 11 35.44 2.72 22.32
C VAL A 11 34.20 1.87 22.56
N ALA A 12 34.18 1.05 23.62
CA ALA A 12 33.01 0.25 23.97
C ALA A 12 31.77 1.12 24.27
N VAL A 13 31.94 2.21 25.01
CA VAL A 13 30.84 3.14 25.32
C VAL A 13 30.34 3.86 24.07
N ILE A 14 31.25 4.31 23.20
CA ILE A 14 30.89 4.92 21.91
C ILE A 14 30.11 3.92 21.05
N LEU A 15 30.55 2.66 20.99
CA LEU A 15 29.82 1.60 20.27
C LEU A 15 28.41 1.41 20.81
N CYS A 16 28.20 1.42 22.13
CA CYS A 16 26.86 1.34 22.71
C CYS A 16 25.96 2.52 22.30
N PHE A 17 26.50 3.74 22.30
CA PHE A 17 25.76 4.93 21.87
C PHE A 17 25.50 5.01 20.36
N ILE A 18 26.17 4.19 19.55
CA ILE A 18 25.88 4.07 18.11
C ILE A 18 24.90 2.93 17.85
N LEU A 19 25.20 1.74 18.38
CA LEU A 19 24.41 0.53 18.12
C LEU A 19 23.00 0.62 18.70
N GLY A 20 22.84 1.20 19.89
CA GLY A 20 21.54 1.37 20.55
C GLY A 20 20.54 2.12 19.67
N PRO A 21 20.85 3.36 19.25
CA PRO A 21 20.03 4.10 18.30
C PRO A 21 19.84 3.34 16.99
N CYS A 22 20.88 2.80 16.37
CA CYS A 22 20.72 2.07 15.09
C CYS A 22 19.68 0.95 15.18
N ILE A 23 19.68 0.17 16.28
CA ILE A 23 18.68 -0.86 16.55
C ILE A 23 17.30 -0.23 16.80
N GLY A 24 17.24 0.86 17.55
CA GLY A 24 16.00 1.62 17.81
C GLY A 24 15.34 2.11 16.52
N PHE A 25 16.11 2.75 15.64
CA PHE A 25 15.67 3.20 14.32
C PHE A 25 15.20 2.01 13.46
N TYR A 26 15.99 0.94 13.39
CA TYR A 26 15.61 -0.26 12.65
C TYR A 26 14.25 -0.81 13.10
N ARG A 27 14.06 -0.95 14.42
CA ARG A 27 12.80 -1.45 14.99
C ARG A 27 11.65 -0.48 14.76
N TYR A 28 11.89 0.82 14.94
CA TYR A 28 10.86 1.85 14.75
C TYR A 28 10.37 1.89 13.31
N CYS A 29 11.27 2.02 12.32
CA CYS A 29 10.87 2.07 10.91
C CYS A 29 10.13 0.80 10.50
N SER A 30 10.61 -0.37 10.91
CA SER A 30 9.91 -1.63 10.62
C SER A 30 8.52 -1.69 11.26
N MET A 31 8.36 -1.20 12.49
CA MET A 31 7.08 -1.17 13.18
C MET A 31 6.12 -0.16 12.52
N ALA A 32 6.60 1.05 12.24
CA ALA A 32 5.82 2.12 11.63
C ALA A 32 5.32 1.73 10.23
N ALA A 33 6.22 1.21 9.39
CA ALA A 33 5.85 0.72 8.06
C ALA A 33 4.81 -0.40 8.13
N ARG A 34 4.99 -1.39 9.02
CA ARG A 34 4.04 -2.50 9.19
C ARG A 34 2.69 -2.04 9.71
N ALA A 35 2.66 -1.14 10.70
CA ALA A 35 1.41 -0.66 11.29
C ALA A 35 0.56 0.10 10.26
N SER A 36 1.16 1.02 9.52
CA SER A 36 0.50 1.73 8.43
C SER A 36 0.07 0.79 7.29
N CYS A 37 0.89 -0.20 6.94
CA CYS A 37 0.55 -1.20 5.92
C CYS A 37 -0.65 -2.06 6.32
N ILE A 38 -0.68 -2.57 7.56
CA ILE A 38 -1.80 -3.37 8.09
C ILE A 38 -3.08 -2.55 8.14
N SER A 39 -3.00 -1.30 8.62
CA SER A 39 -4.15 -0.40 8.70
C SER A 39 -4.73 -0.08 7.31
N ALA A 40 -3.89 0.30 6.34
CA ALA A 40 -4.34 0.54 4.96
C ALA A 40 -4.93 -0.72 4.31
N GLN A 41 -4.26 -1.86 4.48
CA GLN A 41 -4.74 -3.13 3.94
C GLN A 41 -6.11 -3.50 4.53
N GLY A 42 -6.29 -3.37 5.84
CA GLY A 42 -7.57 -3.66 6.49
C GLY A 42 -8.71 -2.76 5.99
N GLN A 43 -8.45 -1.47 5.78
CA GLN A 43 -9.46 -0.55 5.24
C GLN A 43 -9.84 -0.88 3.80
N ILE A 44 -8.85 -1.09 2.92
CA ILE A 44 -9.08 -1.38 1.51
C ILE A 44 -9.74 -2.75 1.33
N ALA A 45 -9.27 -3.78 2.03
CA ALA A 45 -9.86 -5.12 1.98
C ALA A 45 -11.30 -5.13 2.47
N LYS A 46 -11.60 -4.44 3.58
CA LYS A 46 -12.96 -4.33 4.10
C LYS A 46 -13.91 -3.64 3.12
N ASN A 47 -13.46 -2.55 2.49
CA ASN A 47 -14.26 -1.86 1.49
C ASN A 47 -14.55 -2.78 0.30
N LEU A 48 -13.52 -3.46 -0.22
CA LEU A 48 -13.63 -4.40 -1.33
C LEU A 48 -14.56 -5.59 -1.02
N GLU A 49 -14.42 -6.17 0.17
CA GLU A 49 -15.30 -7.23 0.67
C GLU A 49 -16.75 -6.76 0.80
N SER A 50 -16.95 -5.56 1.34
CA SER A 50 -18.28 -4.98 1.52
C SER A 50 -18.96 -4.71 0.18
N THR A 51 -18.20 -4.21 -0.80
CA THR A 51 -18.67 -4.03 -2.18
C THR A 51 -19.04 -5.36 -2.82
N LEU A 52 -18.16 -6.36 -2.72
CA LEU A 52 -18.40 -7.69 -3.28
C LEU A 52 -19.68 -8.33 -2.68
N ASN A 53 -19.83 -8.27 -1.36
CA ASN A 53 -20.98 -8.85 -0.68
C ASN A 53 -22.29 -8.12 -1.05
N LEU A 54 -22.27 -6.79 -1.14
CA LEU A 54 -23.44 -6.02 -1.58
C LEU A 54 -23.82 -6.39 -3.01
N LEU A 55 -22.85 -6.47 -3.93
CA LEU A 55 -23.11 -6.84 -5.32
C LEU A 55 -23.64 -8.27 -5.46
N LYS A 56 -23.14 -9.22 -4.65
CA LYS A 56 -23.67 -10.59 -4.62
C LYS A 56 -25.14 -10.60 -4.20
N VAL A 57 -25.49 -9.90 -3.11
CA VAL A 57 -26.89 -9.80 -2.66
C VAL A 57 -27.77 -9.18 -3.75
N ILE A 58 -27.34 -8.06 -4.35
CA ILE A 58 -28.08 -7.43 -5.45
C ILE A 58 -28.23 -8.39 -6.62
N SER A 59 -27.17 -9.11 -7.00
CA SER A 59 -27.17 -10.01 -8.17
C SER A 59 -28.14 -11.20 -8.05
N GLU A 60 -28.57 -11.52 -6.83
CA GLU A 60 -29.52 -12.60 -6.53
C GLU A 60 -30.97 -12.11 -6.41
N GLU A 61 -31.21 -10.80 -6.44
CA GLU A 61 -32.56 -10.24 -6.43
C GLU A 61 -33.33 -10.64 -7.69
N PRO A 62 -34.60 -11.09 -7.59
CA PRO A 62 -35.36 -11.58 -8.76
C PRO A 62 -35.38 -10.58 -9.92
N TRP A 63 -35.65 -9.31 -9.60
CA TRP A 63 -35.78 -8.23 -10.57
C TRP A 63 -34.50 -7.91 -11.36
N MET A 64 -33.36 -8.48 -10.99
CA MET A 64 -32.13 -8.38 -11.77
C MET A 64 -32.14 -9.27 -13.02
N LEU A 65 -32.98 -10.30 -13.08
CA LEU A 65 -33.10 -11.18 -14.26
C LEU A 65 -33.58 -10.40 -15.49
N PRO A 66 -33.08 -10.70 -16.72
CA PRO A 66 -33.39 -9.93 -17.93
C PRO A 66 -34.88 -9.73 -18.22
N GLU A 67 -35.71 -10.73 -17.94
CA GLU A 67 -37.14 -10.74 -18.31
C GLU A 67 -38.05 -10.05 -17.29
N ASP A 68 -37.56 -9.77 -16.07
CA ASP A 68 -38.41 -9.29 -14.97
C ASP A 68 -38.82 -7.82 -15.12
N ILE A 69 -37.85 -6.93 -15.37
CA ILE A 69 -38.07 -5.50 -15.61
C ILE A 69 -37.05 -4.97 -16.65
N PRO A 70 -37.36 -3.86 -17.35
CA PRO A 70 -36.40 -3.23 -18.26
C PRO A 70 -35.11 -2.79 -17.56
N TYR A 71 -33.98 -2.80 -18.28
CA TYR A 71 -32.68 -2.40 -17.73
C TYR A 71 -32.63 -0.95 -17.23
N GLN A 72 -33.41 -0.05 -17.81
CA GLN A 72 -33.58 1.32 -17.31
C GLN A 72 -34.19 1.32 -15.90
N GLU A 73 -35.24 0.53 -15.65
CA GLU A 73 -35.87 0.40 -14.33
C GLU A 73 -34.93 -0.28 -13.32
N LYS A 74 -34.14 -1.27 -13.77
CA LYS A 74 -33.05 -1.82 -12.94
C LYS A 74 -32.05 -0.73 -12.54
N ALA A 75 -31.66 0.14 -13.46
CA ALA A 75 -30.74 1.24 -13.19
C ALA A 75 -31.32 2.23 -12.17
N GLU A 76 -32.62 2.54 -12.26
CA GLU A 76 -33.32 3.38 -11.27
C GLU A 76 -33.31 2.75 -9.86
N ARG A 77 -33.56 1.45 -9.75
CA ARG A 77 -33.45 0.74 -8.46
C ARG A 77 -32.03 0.76 -7.91
N LEU A 78 -31.02 0.55 -8.77
CA LEU A 78 -29.62 0.62 -8.37
C LEU A 78 -29.19 2.02 -7.95
N ASP A 79 -29.82 3.08 -8.48
CA ASP A 79 -29.62 4.45 -7.98
C ASP A 79 -30.06 4.60 -6.52
N HIS A 80 -31.14 3.94 -6.10
CA HIS A 80 -31.50 3.87 -4.67
C HIS A 80 -30.44 3.17 -3.82
N TYR A 81 -29.84 2.07 -4.30
CA TYR A 81 -28.73 1.42 -3.59
C TYR A 81 -27.51 2.33 -3.49
N ASN A 82 -27.20 3.10 -4.55
CA ASN A 82 -26.12 4.08 -4.55
C ASN A 82 -26.33 5.12 -3.44
N GLU A 83 -27.53 5.68 -3.33
CA GLU A 83 -27.87 6.67 -2.31
C GLU A 83 -27.81 6.11 -0.89
N ILE A 84 -28.37 4.93 -0.65
CA ILE A 84 -28.42 4.29 0.68
C ILE A 84 -27.02 3.91 1.17
N TRP A 85 -26.19 3.34 0.29
CA TRP A 85 -24.91 2.75 0.65
C TRP A 85 -23.71 3.66 0.35
N GLY A 86 -23.95 4.83 -0.21
CA GLY A 86 -22.92 5.84 -0.51
C GLY A 86 -22.00 5.46 -1.67
N TYR A 87 -22.46 4.62 -2.60
CA TYR A 87 -21.71 4.29 -3.82
C TYR A 87 -21.98 5.33 -4.90
N GLN A 88 -20.95 5.70 -5.66
CA GLN A 88 -21.14 6.60 -6.79
C GLN A 88 -21.76 5.91 -8.00
N MET A 89 -21.48 4.62 -8.18
CA MET A 89 -21.87 3.91 -9.40
C MET A 89 -21.94 2.40 -9.18
N ILE A 90 -23.10 1.93 -8.74
CA ILE A 90 -23.56 0.56 -8.95
C ILE A 90 -24.47 0.55 -10.18
N ARG A 91 -24.19 -0.33 -11.15
CA ARG A 91 -24.88 -0.37 -12.44
C ARG A 91 -25.10 -1.81 -12.90
N THR A 92 -26.16 -2.00 -13.66
CA THR A 92 -26.45 -3.25 -14.36
C THR A 92 -25.80 -3.24 -15.74
N VAL A 93 -25.40 -4.42 -16.20
CA VAL A 93 -24.85 -4.69 -17.52
C VAL A 93 -25.70 -5.77 -18.17
N ASP A 94 -26.14 -5.55 -19.41
CA ASP A 94 -26.83 -6.58 -20.18
C ASP A 94 -25.88 -7.68 -20.69
N THR A 95 -26.43 -8.69 -21.35
CA THR A 95 -25.69 -9.82 -21.93
C THR A 95 -24.79 -9.44 -23.12
N TYR A 96 -24.91 -8.22 -23.64
CA TYR A 96 -24.10 -7.66 -24.73
C TYR A 96 -23.12 -6.59 -24.25
N GLY A 97 -23.01 -6.39 -22.92
CA GLY A 97 -22.11 -5.43 -22.28
C GLY A 97 -22.67 -4.02 -22.13
N GLY A 98 -23.92 -3.76 -22.50
CA GLY A 98 -24.58 -2.45 -22.40
C GLY A 98 -24.82 -2.05 -20.95
N VAL A 99 -24.49 -0.80 -20.61
CA VAL A 99 -24.67 -0.20 -19.28
C VAL A 99 -25.76 0.86 -19.36
N TYR A 100 -26.67 0.86 -18.39
CA TYR A 100 -27.89 1.65 -18.41
C TYR A 100 -27.92 2.73 -17.33
N ARG A 101 -28.75 3.76 -17.54
CA ARG A 101 -29.07 4.81 -16.56
C ARG A 101 -30.59 4.93 -16.44
N ALA A 102 -31.07 5.39 -15.28
CA ALA A 102 -32.49 5.60 -15.04
C ALA A 102 -33.15 6.57 -16.03
N ASP A 103 -32.39 7.54 -16.56
CA ASP A 103 -32.88 8.58 -17.47
C ASP A 103 -32.73 8.25 -18.97
N HIS A 104 -32.27 7.04 -19.33
CA HIS A 104 -32.08 6.61 -20.71
C HIS A 104 -32.58 5.16 -20.92
N GLU A 105 -33.45 4.95 -21.92
CA GLU A 105 -33.96 3.62 -22.29
C GLU A 105 -32.88 2.74 -22.93
N GLU A 106 -31.98 3.34 -23.72
CA GLU A 106 -30.88 2.65 -24.38
C GLU A 106 -29.60 2.65 -23.52
N ALA A 107 -28.71 1.69 -23.80
CA ALA A 107 -27.41 1.61 -23.15
C ALA A 107 -26.56 2.86 -23.44
N VAL A 108 -26.05 3.51 -22.39
CA VAL A 108 -25.26 4.75 -22.49
C VAL A 108 -23.76 4.50 -22.66
N SER A 109 -23.31 3.27 -22.39
CA SER A 109 -21.96 2.82 -22.64
C SER A 109 -21.93 1.31 -22.82
N ASN A 110 -20.81 0.78 -23.32
CA ASN A 110 -20.66 -0.66 -23.53
C ASN A 110 -19.30 -1.16 -23.01
N LEU A 111 -19.34 -2.25 -22.25
CA LEU A 111 -18.18 -2.86 -21.59
C LEU A 111 -17.72 -4.16 -22.25
N ASN A 112 -18.30 -4.58 -23.37
CA ASN A 112 -18.02 -5.86 -24.03
C ASN A 112 -16.56 -6.01 -24.49
N SER A 113 -15.86 -4.90 -24.75
CA SER A 113 -14.43 -4.91 -25.07
C SER A 113 -13.52 -4.97 -23.84
N ARG A 114 -14.07 -4.90 -22.62
CA ARG A 114 -13.28 -4.91 -21.39
C ARG A 114 -12.98 -6.35 -20.98
N GLU A 115 -11.70 -6.63 -20.77
CA GLU A 115 -11.18 -7.94 -20.37
C GLU A 115 -11.92 -8.53 -19.16
N TYR A 116 -12.23 -7.71 -18.15
CA TYR A 116 -12.91 -8.21 -16.95
C TYR A 116 -14.35 -8.65 -17.22
N ILE A 117 -15.10 -7.98 -18.10
CA ILE A 117 -16.45 -8.42 -18.46
C ILE A 117 -16.36 -9.68 -19.33
N GLN A 118 -15.40 -9.77 -20.25
CA GLN A 118 -15.14 -10.98 -21.04
C GLN A 118 -14.81 -12.18 -20.16
N ASN A 119 -13.97 -12.00 -19.15
CA ASN A 119 -13.66 -13.04 -18.18
C ASN A 119 -14.90 -13.42 -17.37
N LEU A 120 -15.70 -12.44 -16.91
CA LEU A 120 -16.93 -12.70 -16.16
C LEU A 120 -17.92 -13.56 -16.93
N TRP A 121 -18.12 -13.30 -18.23
CA TRP A 121 -19.02 -14.09 -19.09
C TRP A 121 -18.58 -15.56 -19.24
N VAL A 122 -17.29 -15.84 -19.13
CA VAL A 122 -16.75 -17.19 -19.30
C VAL A 122 -16.67 -17.93 -17.97
N THR A 123 -16.30 -17.24 -16.89
CA THR A 123 -16.02 -17.88 -15.60
C THR A 123 -17.19 -17.82 -14.64
N ASN A 124 -18.09 -16.84 -14.77
CA ASN A 124 -19.08 -16.44 -13.77
C ASN A 124 -18.50 -16.04 -12.39
N GLU A 125 -17.17 -16.03 -12.26
CA GLU A 125 -16.48 -15.68 -11.03
C GLU A 125 -16.40 -14.15 -10.89
N PRO A 126 -16.56 -13.60 -9.67
CA PRO A 126 -16.42 -12.17 -9.44
C PRO A 126 -15.10 -11.61 -9.99
N GLN A 127 -15.17 -10.42 -10.59
CA GLN A 127 -14.02 -9.78 -11.21
C GLN A 127 -13.63 -8.52 -10.45
N ILE A 128 -12.35 -8.39 -10.14
CA ILE A 128 -11.75 -7.20 -9.51
C ILE A 128 -10.63 -6.72 -10.44
N THR A 129 -10.71 -5.46 -10.85
CA THR A 129 -9.83 -4.86 -11.87
C THR A 129 -8.70 -4.07 -11.25
N ASP A 130 -7.56 -3.92 -11.94
CA ASP A 130 -6.62 -2.85 -11.60
C ASP A 130 -7.21 -1.48 -11.97
N VAL A 131 -6.59 -0.38 -11.54
CA VAL A 131 -7.07 0.98 -11.86
C VAL A 131 -7.10 1.23 -13.36
N PHE A 132 -8.16 1.88 -13.85
CA PHE A 132 -8.24 2.35 -15.24
C PHE A 132 -9.07 3.64 -15.35
N LEU A 133 -8.97 4.31 -16.51
CA LEU A 133 -9.78 5.49 -16.82
C LEU A 133 -11.23 5.08 -17.15
N ALA A 134 -12.17 5.67 -16.44
CA ALA A 134 -13.59 5.53 -16.68
C ALA A 134 -13.92 5.91 -18.12
N GLY A 135 -14.70 5.06 -18.80
CA GLY A 135 -15.08 5.29 -20.20
C GLY A 135 -16.01 6.49 -20.39
N ALA A 136 -16.77 6.87 -19.36
CA ALA A 136 -17.79 7.91 -19.44
C ALA A 136 -17.21 9.33 -19.58
N ASP A 137 -16.08 9.62 -18.93
CA ASP A 137 -15.46 10.96 -18.93
C ASP A 137 -13.98 10.97 -19.36
N GLY A 138 -13.34 9.80 -19.47
CA GLY A 138 -11.93 9.65 -19.84
C GLY A 138 -10.94 10.26 -18.85
N LYS A 139 -11.39 10.63 -17.64
CA LYS A 139 -10.59 11.37 -16.64
C LYS A 139 -10.62 10.72 -15.26
N THR A 140 -11.75 10.15 -14.88
CA THR A 140 -11.91 9.54 -13.56
C THR A 140 -11.17 8.21 -13.51
N LEU A 141 -10.25 8.05 -12.57
CA LEU A 141 -9.63 6.77 -12.28
C LEU A 141 -10.53 5.96 -11.35
N ASN A 142 -10.83 4.73 -11.73
CA ASN A 142 -11.62 3.82 -10.91
C ASN A 142 -11.10 2.38 -10.95
N TYR A 143 -11.56 1.64 -9.96
CA TYR A 143 -11.50 0.19 -9.86
C TYR A 143 -12.92 -0.32 -10.01
N THR A 144 -13.09 -1.46 -10.63
CA THR A 144 -14.38 -2.11 -10.83
C THR A 144 -14.42 -3.46 -10.16
N VAL A 145 -15.49 -3.71 -9.41
CA VAL A 145 -15.91 -5.03 -8.92
C VAL A 145 -17.15 -5.42 -9.71
N ALA A 146 -17.17 -6.60 -10.33
CA ALA A 146 -18.31 -7.09 -11.11
C ALA A 146 -18.70 -8.51 -10.69
N VAL A 147 -20.01 -8.78 -10.67
CA VAL A 147 -20.61 -10.06 -10.27
C VAL A 147 -21.67 -10.47 -11.31
N ALA A 148 -21.73 -11.77 -11.61
CA ALA A 148 -22.72 -12.35 -12.51
C ALA A 148 -24.12 -12.32 -11.89
N VAL A 149 -25.14 -11.90 -12.65
CA VAL A 149 -26.54 -11.97 -12.19
C VAL A 149 -26.97 -13.43 -12.09
N ALA A 150 -27.49 -13.81 -10.92
CA ALA A 150 -27.88 -15.19 -10.60
C ALA A 150 -26.80 -16.24 -10.94
N GLY A 151 -25.52 -15.87 -10.87
CA GLY A 151 -24.39 -16.77 -11.15
C GLY A 151 -24.20 -17.13 -12.63
N ASP A 152 -24.87 -16.46 -13.56
CA ASP A 152 -24.76 -16.72 -15.00
C ASP A 152 -24.69 -15.41 -15.78
N ALA A 153 -23.49 -14.90 -15.98
CA ALA A 153 -23.28 -13.64 -16.67
C ALA A 153 -23.62 -13.73 -18.16
N GLY A 154 -23.40 -14.89 -18.78
CA GLY A 154 -23.62 -15.10 -20.22
C GLY A 154 -25.10 -14.94 -20.60
N ASN A 155 -25.99 -15.41 -19.72
CA ASN A 155 -27.43 -15.39 -19.98
C ASN A 155 -28.15 -14.24 -19.25
N ASN A 156 -27.65 -13.79 -18.10
CA ASN A 156 -28.36 -12.80 -17.28
C ASN A 156 -27.71 -11.42 -17.25
N GLY A 157 -26.47 -11.31 -17.72
CA GLY A 157 -25.66 -10.10 -17.58
C GLY A 157 -25.03 -9.98 -16.20
N ALA A 158 -24.64 -8.76 -15.83
CA ALA A 158 -23.85 -8.51 -14.63
C ALA A 158 -24.35 -7.31 -13.83
N VAL A 159 -23.87 -7.21 -12.59
CA VAL A 159 -23.90 -5.98 -11.81
C VAL A 159 -22.47 -5.62 -11.44
N PHE A 160 -22.13 -4.34 -11.52
CA PHE A 160 -20.81 -3.87 -11.12
C PHE A 160 -20.90 -2.62 -10.25
N ALA A 161 -19.87 -2.41 -9.43
CA ALA A 161 -19.61 -1.18 -8.72
C ALA A 161 -18.27 -0.58 -9.16
N ALA A 162 -18.23 0.73 -9.37
CA ALA A 162 -16.99 1.48 -9.52
C ALA A 162 -16.57 2.09 -8.17
N ILE A 163 -15.36 1.76 -7.74
CA ILE A 163 -14.67 2.36 -6.58
C ILE A 163 -13.74 3.44 -7.13
N TYR A 164 -13.90 4.68 -6.71
CA TYR A 164 -13.13 5.80 -7.26
C TYR A 164 -11.75 5.87 -6.60
N ASP A 165 -10.72 6.26 -7.38
CA ASP A 165 -9.36 6.39 -6.83
C ASP A 165 -9.26 7.37 -5.66
N SER A 166 -10.11 8.40 -5.64
CA SER A 166 -10.16 9.36 -4.54
C SER A 166 -10.50 8.73 -3.18
N GLU A 167 -11.28 7.63 -3.16
CA GLU A 167 -11.62 6.90 -1.94
C GLU A 167 -10.46 6.02 -1.48
N VAL A 168 -9.85 5.29 -2.42
CA VAL A 168 -8.66 4.47 -2.16
C VAL A 168 -7.53 5.36 -1.65
N ARG A 169 -7.28 6.48 -2.33
CA ARG A 169 -6.27 7.46 -1.94
C ARG A 169 -6.51 8.03 -0.56
N ARG A 170 -7.77 8.33 -0.20
CA ARG A 170 -8.10 8.80 1.15
C ARG A 170 -7.71 7.79 2.23
N ALA A 171 -7.95 6.49 1.98
CA ALA A 171 -7.55 5.42 2.89
C ALA A 171 -6.01 5.30 3.01
N LEU A 172 -5.29 5.47 1.90
CA LEU A 172 -3.82 5.47 1.87
C LEU A 172 -3.21 6.71 2.54
N SER A 173 -3.78 7.89 2.31
CA SER A 173 -3.30 9.17 2.85
C SER A 173 -3.59 9.34 4.35
N ALA A 174 -4.56 8.59 4.88
CA ALA A 174 -4.83 8.54 6.31
C ALA A 174 -3.72 7.83 7.11
N GLN A 175 -2.79 7.15 6.44
CA GLN A 175 -1.71 6.43 7.12
C GLN A 175 -0.57 7.38 7.53
N PRO A 176 0.03 7.18 8.72
CA PRO A 176 1.19 7.95 9.16
C PRO A 176 2.39 7.87 8.20
N MET A 177 2.64 6.70 7.64
CA MET A 177 3.76 6.46 6.73
C MET A 177 3.29 6.48 5.27
N HIS A 178 4.19 6.88 4.36
CA HIS A 178 3.91 6.92 2.93
C HIS A 178 3.50 5.53 2.42
N THR A 179 2.26 5.42 1.93
CA THR A 179 1.61 4.16 1.59
C THR A 179 0.99 4.24 0.19
N ILE A 180 1.15 3.18 -0.58
CA ILE A 180 0.64 3.06 -1.95
C ILE A 180 -0.06 1.71 -2.15
N LEU A 181 -0.89 1.65 -3.18
CA LEU A 181 -1.53 0.43 -3.67
C LEU A 181 -0.84 -0.01 -4.97
N LEU A 182 -0.43 -1.28 -5.04
CA LEU A 182 0.14 -1.92 -6.22
C LEU A 182 -0.90 -2.85 -6.85
N GLY A 183 -0.94 -2.89 -8.18
CA GLY A 183 -1.81 -3.77 -8.97
C GLY A 183 -1.21 -5.15 -9.24
N LYS A 184 -1.91 -5.93 -10.07
CA LYS A 184 -1.55 -7.32 -10.41
C LYS A 184 -0.16 -7.46 -11.04
N LYS A 185 0.35 -6.41 -11.71
CA LYS A 185 1.68 -6.37 -12.31
C LYS A 185 2.69 -5.56 -11.47
N GLN A 186 2.36 -5.28 -10.21
CA GLN A 186 3.17 -4.49 -9.27
C GLN A 186 3.42 -3.03 -9.70
N GLN A 187 2.56 -2.51 -10.57
CA GLN A 187 2.48 -1.10 -10.91
C GLN A 187 1.72 -0.33 -9.82
N CYS A 188 2.17 0.86 -9.48
CA CYS A 188 1.46 1.71 -8.53
C CYS A 188 0.14 2.20 -9.14
N MET A 189 -0.96 1.89 -8.46
CA MET A 189 -2.33 2.22 -8.87
C MET A 189 -2.91 3.42 -8.10
N SER A 190 -2.45 3.64 -6.87
CA SER A 190 -2.88 4.76 -6.02
C SER A 190 -1.85 5.07 -4.95
N GLY A 191 -1.86 6.30 -4.48
CA GLY A 191 -0.98 6.77 -3.41
C GLY A 191 -1.04 8.29 -3.26
N ASN A 192 -0.23 8.81 -2.34
CA ASN A 192 -0.16 10.25 -2.08
C ASN A 192 0.54 11.04 -3.20
N ASP A 193 1.35 10.35 -4.02
CA ASP A 193 2.14 10.94 -5.10
C ASP A 193 1.64 10.42 -6.46
N GLU A 194 0.97 11.30 -7.21
CA GLU A 194 0.43 10.99 -8.54
C GLU A 194 1.51 10.66 -9.56
N SER A 195 2.74 11.15 -9.37
CA SER A 195 3.84 10.87 -10.28
C SER A 195 4.22 9.39 -10.30
N LEU A 196 3.81 8.63 -9.27
CA LEU A 196 4.05 7.20 -9.17
C LEU A 196 3.02 6.37 -9.92
N LEU A 197 1.90 6.93 -10.37
CA LEU A 197 0.87 6.16 -11.07
C LEU A 197 1.42 5.46 -12.31
N GLY A 198 1.20 4.15 -12.41
CA GLY A 198 1.71 3.29 -13.47
C GLY A 198 3.18 2.89 -13.34
N VAL A 199 3.94 3.45 -12.38
CA VAL A 199 5.34 3.08 -12.17
C VAL A 199 5.43 1.71 -11.50
N ASN A 200 6.20 0.80 -12.11
CA ASN A 200 6.44 -0.54 -11.57
C ASN A 200 7.38 -0.54 -10.37
N LEU A 201 7.13 -1.45 -9.42
CA LEU A 201 7.98 -1.63 -8.24
C LEU A 201 9.44 -1.94 -8.63
N GLU A 202 9.66 -2.74 -9.68
CA GLU A 202 10.99 -3.06 -10.20
C GLU A 202 11.78 -1.79 -10.52
N SER A 203 11.23 -0.90 -11.35
CA SER A 203 11.87 0.37 -11.73
C SER A 203 12.11 1.29 -10.53
N ARG A 204 11.29 1.19 -9.47
CA ARG A 204 11.49 1.96 -8.23
C ARG A 204 12.62 1.43 -7.36
N LEU A 205 12.92 0.14 -7.45
CA LEU A 205 13.96 -0.52 -6.68
C LEU A 205 15.25 -0.69 -7.48
N GLU A 206 15.20 -0.53 -8.80
CA GLU A 206 16.35 -0.58 -9.68
C GLU A 206 17.43 0.43 -9.25
N GLY A 207 18.69 -0.02 -9.20
CA GLY A 207 19.81 0.79 -8.74
C GLY A 207 19.89 0.99 -7.22
N LYS A 208 18.88 0.60 -6.43
CA LYS A 208 18.92 0.67 -4.96
C LYS A 208 19.66 -0.51 -4.36
N LYS A 209 20.42 -0.27 -3.29
CA LYS A 209 21.12 -1.34 -2.57
C LYS A 209 20.14 -2.02 -1.61
N ILE A 210 19.69 -3.23 -1.96
CA ILE A 210 18.83 -4.07 -1.14
C ILE A 210 19.70 -4.86 -0.14
N PHE A 211 19.24 -4.96 1.11
CA PHE A 211 19.94 -5.68 2.16
C PHE A 211 19.51 -7.14 2.23
N GLY A 212 20.48 -8.06 2.17
CA GLY A 212 20.28 -9.49 2.42
C GLY A 212 19.61 -10.28 1.29
N GLU A 213 19.10 -9.61 0.25
CA GLU A 213 18.32 -10.23 -0.81
C GLU A 213 18.59 -9.59 -2.17
N LYS A 214 18.32 -10.33 -3.25
CA LYS A 214 18.37 -9.81 -4.62
C LYS A 214 17.03 -9.19 -5.01
N LEU A 215 17.02 -8.28 -5.98
CA LEU A 215 15.82 -7.60 -6.46
C LEU A 215 14.76 -8.60 -6.93
N GLU A 216 15.14 -9.62 -7.69
CA GLU A 216 14.21 -10.61 -8.23
C GLU A 216 13.51 -11.40 -7.11
N SER A 217 14.23 -11.75 -6.05
CA SER A 217 13.65 -12.43 -4.88
C SER A 217 12.65 -11.53 -4.16
N VAL A 218 12.97 -10.24 -4.04
CA VAL A 218 12.05 -9.25 -3.46
C VAL A 218 10.76 -9.13 -4.26
N LEU A 219 10.85 -8.99 -5.59
CA LEU A 219 9.69 -8.86 -6.46
C LEU A 219 8.80 -10.11 -6.39
N LEU A 220 9.41 -11.31 -6.36
CA LEU A 220 8.68 -12.57 -6.22
C LEU A 220 7.94 -12.67 -4.88
N ARG A 221 8.56 -12.27 -3.76
CA ARG A 221 7.88 -12.26 -2.46
C ARG A 221 6.73 -11.26 -2.43
N VAL A 222 6.93 -10.04 -2.94
CA VAL A 222 5.85 -9.04 -2.97
C VAL A 222 4.66 -9.53 -3.81
N LYS A 223 4.91 -10.38 -4.81
CA LYS A 223 3.86 -10.97 -5.64
C LYS A 223 3.14 -12.15 -4.97
N ASN A 224 3.89 -13.02 -4.29
CA ASN A 224 3.40 -14.34 -3.89
C ASN A 224 3.18 -14.50 -2.38
N ASP A 225 3.86 -13.71 -1.55
CA ASP A 225 3.75 -13.82 -0.09
C ASP A 225 2.62 -12.91 0.42
N ASP A 226 1.92 -13.35 1.47
CA ASP A 226 0.85 -12.57 2.09
C ASP A 226 1.34 -11.25 2.68
N SER A 227 2.56 -11.24 3.23
CA SER A 227 3.17 -10.03 3.80
C SER A 227 4.67 -10.19 4.06
N GLY A 228 5.36 -9.06 4.20
CA GLY A 228 6.78 -9.07 4.55
C GLY A 228 7.37 -7.68 4.72
N THR A 229 8.69 -7.64 4.91
CA THR A 229 9.47 -6.40 4.97
C THR A 229 10.75 -6.50 4.17
N ILE A 230 11.14 -5.40 3.52
CA ILE A 230 12.33 -5.29 2.70
C ILE A 230 13.11 -4.05 3.15
N TRP A 231 14.43 -4.17 3.25
CA TRP A 231 15.31 -3.05 3.57
C TRP A 231 16.18 -2.69 2.38
N PHE A 232 16.34 -1.40 2.12
CA PHE A 232 17.24 -0.89 1.11
C PHE A 232 17.83 0.47 1.52
N LEU A 233 18.84 0.93 0.78
CA LEU A 233 19.34 2.30 0.86
C LEU A 233 18.74 3.15 -0.25
N ASP A 234 18.03 4.20 0.14
CA ASP A 234 17.66 5.29 -0.78
C ASP A 234 18.74 6.38 -0.68
N GLY A 235 19.67 6.38 -1.63
CA GLY A 235 20.94 7.09 -1.47
C GLY A 235 21.71 6.57 -0.26
N PHE A 236 21.78 7.38 0.81
CA PHE A 236 22.41 7.01 2.08
C PHE A 236 21.41 6.78 3.22
N VAL A 237 20.11 6.85 2.95
CA VAL A 237 19.06 6.73 3.96
C VAL A 237 18.52 5.29 3.98
N PRO A 238 18.72 4.54 5.07
CA PRO A 238 18.07 3.25 5.24
C PRO A 238 16.56 3.42 5.28
N THR A 239 15.87 2.65 4.44
CA THR A 239 14.42 2.68 4.31
C THR A 239 13.87 1.27 4.38
N CYS A 240 12.82 1.11 5.19
CA CYS A 240 12.07 -0.12 5.33
C CYS A 240 10.79 -0.03 4.50
N TYR A 241 10.56 -1.00 3.62
CA TYR A 241 9.27 -1.25 3.02
C TYR A 241 8.59 -2.39 3.74
N ALA A 242 7.32 -2.21 4.11
CA ALA A 242 6.42 -3.29 4.51
C ALA A 242 5.42 -3.50 3.38
N PHE A 243 5.13 -4.75 3.05
CA PHE A 243 4.12 -5.10 2.05
C PHE A 243 3.10 -6.08 2.60
N ARG A 244 1.88 -6.02 2.07
CA ARG A 244 0.80 -6.94 2.41
C ARG A 244 -0.20 -7.09 1.27
N ASN A 245 -0.54 -8.32 0.92
CA ASN A 245 -1.58 -8.62 -0.06
C ASN A 245 -2.95 -8.17 0.48
N VAL A 246 -3.79 -7.59 -0.38
CA VAL A 246 -5.13 -7.12 0.00
C VAL A 246 -6.08 -8.30 0.26
N GLY A 247 -5.89 -9.42 -0.44
CA GLY A 247 -6.75 -10.60 -0.42
C GLY A 247 -7.80 -10.60 -1.53
N LEU A 248 -8.82 -11.45 -1.39
CA LEU A 248 -9.97 -11.58 -2.30
C LEU A 248 -9.61 -11.85 -3.77
N ASP A 249 -8.48 -12.53 -4.00
CA ASP A 249 -7.91 -12.77 -5.34
C ASP A 249 -7.79 -11.50 -6.21
N SER A 250 -7.74 -10.33 -5.57
CA SER A 250 -7.57 -9.04 -6.25
C SER A 250 -6.22 -8.93 -6.97
N GLY A 251 -5.21 -9.66 -6.48
CA GLY A 251 -3.82 -9.52 -6.89
C GLY A 251 -3.21 -8.17 -6.50
N TRP A 252 -3.88 -7.41 -5.62
CA TRP A 252 -3.41 -6.12 -5.15
C TRP A 252 -2.52 -6.26 -3.93
N THR A 253 -1.57 -5.34 -3.79
CA THR A 253 -0.64 -5.30 -2.64
C THR A 253 -0.47 -3.89 -2.10
N ILE A 254 -0.60 -3.73 -0.79
CA ILE A 254 -0.24 -2.49 -0.11
C ILE A 254 1.26 -2.47 0.12
N LEU A 255 1.90 -1.34 -0.18
CA LEU A 255 3.31 -1.10 0.11
C LEU A 255 3.45 0.20 0.91
N THR A 256 4.11 0.12 2.06
CA THR A 256 4.35 1.26 2.94
C THR A 256 5.84 1.43 3.18
N SER A 257 6.31 2.67 3.17
CA SER A 257 7.70 3.02 3.41
C SER A 257 7.92 3.85 4.67
N ALA A 258 8.90 3.47 5.48
CA ALA A 258 9.41 4.27 6.59
C ALA A 258 10.93 4.34 6.53
N SER A 259 11.45 5.56 6.44
CA SER A 259 12.88 5.86 6.40
C SER A 259 13.41 6.28 7.76
N TYR A 260 14.73 6.33 7.90
CA TYR A 260 15.36 6.89 9.10
C TYR A 260 15.08 8.38 9.28
N VAL A 261 14.76 9.10 8.20
CA VAL A 261 14.35 10.52 8.29
C VAL A 261 12.99 10.63 8.96
N ASP A 262 12.04 9.76 8.59
CA ASP A 262 10.71 9.72 9.21
C ASP A 262 10.79 9.39 10.71
N ALA A 263 11.74 8.54 11.10
CA ALA A 263 11.98 8.16 12.48
C ALA A 263 12.74 9.21 13.31
N ALA A 264 13.46 10.13 12.66
CA ALA A 264 14.38 11.04 13.36
C ALA A 264 13.66 12.01 14.30
N GLY A 265 12.48 12.49 13.91
CA GLY A 265 11.66 13.36 14.77
C GLY A 265 11.20 12.64 16.04
N GLU A 266 10.71 11.42 15.89
CA GLU A 266 10.18 10.59 16.98
C GLU A 266 11.29 10.07 17.92
N LEU A 267 12.48 9.83 17.37
CA LEU A 267 13.64 9.35 18.13
C LEU A 267 14.61 10.48 18.54
N MET A 268 14.21 11.76 18.42
CA MET A 268 15.06 12.91 18.71
C MET A 268 15.70 12.86 20.12
N PRO A 269 14.98 12.49 21.21
CA PRO A 269 15.60 12.38 22.53
C PRO A 269 16.74 11.34 22.57
N VAL A 270 16.56 10.21 21.88
CA VAL A 270 17.56 9.13 21.81
C VAL A 270 18.80 9.60 21.06
N ILE A 271 18.62 10.36 19.97
CA ILE A 271 19.72 10.95 19.20
C ILE A 271 20.51 11.93 20.10
N ILE A 272 19.82 12.83 20.83
CA ILE A 272 20.47 13.83 21.70
C ILE A 272 21.30 13.15 22.80
N ILE A 273 20.73 12.15 23.48
CA ILE A 273 21.43 11.38 24.52
C ILE A 273 22.68 10.71 23.94
N SER A 274 22.55 10.12 22.75
CA SER A 274 23.62 9.37 22.11
C SER A 274 24.77 10.27 21.65
N VAL A 275 24.47 11.41 21.02
CA VAL A 275 25.48 12.40 20.61
C VAL A 275 26.18 12.96 21.85
N THR A 276 25.44 13.31 22.89
CA THR A 276 26.00 13.82 24.14
C THR A 276 26.92 12.79 24.81
N GLY A 277 26.49 11.53 24.88
CA GLY A 277 27.28 10.43 25.42
C GLY A 277 28.59 10.18 24.65
N ILE A 278 28.54 10.27 23.32
CA ILE A 278 29.73 10.18 22.45
C ILE A 278 30.69 11.34 22.73
N LEU A 279 30.20 12.58 22.78
CA LEU A 279 31.01 13.77 23.05
C LEU A 279 31.68 13.70 24.43
N LEU A 280 30.93 13.29 25.46
CA LEU A 280 31.47 13.10 26.82
C LEU A 280 32.53 11.99 26.86
N SER A 281 32.35 10.92 26.09
CA SER A 281 33.33 9.82 25.98
C SER A 281 34.65 10.30 25.35
N PHE A 282 34.57 11.12 24.29
CA PHE A 282 35.75 11.76 23.69
C PHE A 282 36.42 12.75 24.64
N ALA A 283 35.66 13.59 25.34
CA ALA A 283 36.19 14.53 26.31
C ALA A 283 36.92 13.81 27.45
N TYR A 284 36.34 12.73 27.99
CA TYR A 284 36.98 11.91 29.01
C TYR A 284 38.29 11.28 28.53
N PHE A 285 38.35 10.80 27.29
CA PHE A 285 39.56 10.25 26.70
C PHE A 285 40.65 11.33 26.55
N TYR A 286 40.30 12.49 26.01
CA TYR A 286 41.24 13.59 25.75
C TYR A 286 41.81 14.18 27.04
N ILE A 287 40.97 14.48 28.02
CA ILE A 287 41.38 14.95 29.35
C ILE A 287 42.32 13.92 29.98
N GLY A 288 41.96 12.63 29.89
CA GLY A 288 42.79 11.55 30.39
C GLY A 288 44.19 11.50 29.87
N LYS A 289 44.32 11.59 28.54
CA LYS A 289 45.60 11.58 27.85
C LYS A 289 46.46 12.79 28.27
N ARG A 290 45.85 13.96 28.47
CA ARG A 290 46.53 15.19 28.90
C ARG A 290 47.02 15.12 30.35
N THR A 291 46.28 14.47 31.24
CA THR A 291 46.71 14.27 32.64
C THR A 291 47.86 13.27 32.74
N ASP A 292 47.79 12.17 31.98
CA ASP A 292 48.85 11.17 31.92
C ASP A 292 50.15 11.76 31.34
N SER A 293 50.07 12.66 30.35
CA SER A 293 51.24 13.34 29.79
C SER A 293 51.87 14.37 30.75
N LYS A 294 51.07 15.08 31.54
CA LYS A 294 51.58 16.02 32.56
C LYS A 294 52.28 15.31 33.72
N MET A 295 51.76 14.16 34.16
CA MET A 295 52.40 13.36 35.22
C MET A 295 53.74 12.76 34.80
N SER A 296 53.87 12.38 33.53
CA SER A 296 55.14 11.90 32.95
C SER A 296 56.20 13.01 32.77
N GLY A 297 55.80 14.28 32.70
CA GLY A 297 56.72 15.42 32.55
C GLY A 297 57.23 15.99 33.87
N ASN A 298 56.57 15.69 34.99
CA ASN A 298 56.94 16.12 36.35
C ASN A 298 57.87 15.12 37.08
N THR A 299 58.43 14.13 36.37
CA THR A 299 59.30 13.08 36.92
C THR A 299 60.78 13.25 36.58
N ILE A 300 61.24 14.48 36.37
CA ILE A 300 62.67 14.83 36.22
C ILE A 300 63.10 15.68 37.41
#